data_AF-A0A7Z9MSZ4-F1
#
_entry.id   AF-A0A7Z9MSZ4-F1
#
_cell.length_a   1.000
_cell.length_b   1.000
_cell.length_c   1.000
_cell.angle_alpha   90.00
_cell.angle_beta   90.00
_cell.angle_gamma   90.00
#
_symmetry.space_group_name_H-M   'P 1'
#
loop_
_entity.id
_entity.type
_entity.pdbx_description
1 polymer ?
#
loop_
_entity_poly.entity_id
_entity_poly.type
_entity_poly.pdbx_seq_one_letter_code
_entity_poly.pdbx_strand_id
1 'polypeptide(L)' 'QSESLLSSVGQTVFYNKLDHRLNPSEGYFFRVSNDLAGLGGDREWFRSRLEAGQYKPLWFEWIGSLVGEVGYISALGGQQ' A
#
# COMPACT_ATOMS: atom_id res chain seq x y z
N GLN A 1 30.62 13.12 9.83
CA GLN A 1 29.15 12.93 9.82
C GLN A 1 28.90 11.81 8.83
N SER A 2 28.35 10.67 9.27
CA SER A 2 28.04 9.55 8.38
C SER A 2 26.81 9.91 7.56
N GLU A 3 27.01 10.23 6.29
CA GLU A 3 25.94 10.39 5.30
C GLU A 3 25.41 8.99 4.96
N SER A 4 24.16 8.71 5.33
CA SER A 4 23.47 7.50 4.89
C SER A 4 22.67 7.80 3.63
N LEU A 5 22.98 7.16 2.51
CA LEU A 5 22.22 7.33 1.27
C LEU A 5 21.15 6.24 1.18
N LEU A 6 19.89 6.63 0.99
CA LEU A 6 18.80 5.71 0.68
C LEU A 6 18.17 6.12 -0.64
N SER A 7 18.38 5.31 -1.67
CA SER A 7 17.68 5.42 -2.95
C SER A 7 16.55 4.39 -3.00
N SER A 8 15.40 4.74 -3.57
CA SER A 8 14.31 3.77 -3.77
C SER A 8 13.46 4.11 -4.98
N VAL A 9 12.88 3.09 -5.58
CA VAL A 9 11.91 3.17 -6.67
C VAL A 9 10.66 2.40 -6.27
N GLY A 10 9.50 2.99 -6.52
CA GLY A 10 8.21 2.42 -6.18
C GLY A 10 7.31 2.29 -7.39
N GLN A 11 6.50 1.24 -7.42
CA GLN A 11 5.40 1.05 -8.34
C GLN A 11 4.11 0.90 -7.54
N THR A 12 3.08 1.67 -7.88
CA THR A 12 1.74 1.49 -7.31
C THR A 12 0.72 1.32 -8.43
N VAL A 13 -0.04 0.23 -8.34
CA VAL A 13 -1.23 -0.01 -9.15
C VAL A 13 -2.43 0.23 -8.25
N PHE A 14 -3.33 1.12 -8.67
CA PHE A 14 -4.53 1.45 -7.92
C PHE A 14 -5.76 1.36 -8.81
N TYR A 15 -6.74 0.57 -8.36
CA TYR A 15 -8.03 0.42 -8.99
C TYR A 15 -9.11 0.87 -8.02
N ASN A 16 -9.95 1.82 -8.44
CA ASN A 16 -10.94 2.45 -7.59
C ASN A 16 -12.29 2.52 -8.31
N LYS A 17 -13.31 1.93 -7.69
CA LYS A 17 -14.71 1.98 -8.12
C LYS A 17 -15.64 2.47 -7.01
N LEU A 18 -15.11 3.26 -6.08
CA LEU A 18 -15.89 3.92 -5.06
C LEU A 18 -16.74 5.02 -5.70
N ASP A 19 -17.96 5.18 -5.22
CA ASP A 19 -18.87 6.26 -5.61
C ASP A 19 -18.28 7.64 -5.28
N HIS A 20 -17.76 7.79 -4.05
CA HIS A 20 -17.11 8.99 -3.56
C HIS A 20 -15.77 8.63 -2.90
N ARG A 21 -14.70 9.31 -3.31
CA ARG A 21 -13.34 8.99 -2.83
C ARG A 21 -13.09 9.37 -1.38
N LEU A 22 -13.74 10.41 -0.87
CA LEU A 22 -13.53 10.95 0.48
C LEU A 22 -14.52 10.39 1.50
N ASN A 23 -15.73 10.08 1.08
CA ASN A 23 -16.77 9.50 1.92
C ASN A 23 -17.50 8.39 1.14
N PRO A 24 -16.89 7.20 1.03
CA PRO A 24 -17.44 6.13 0.20
C PRO A 24 -18.67 5.53 0.84
N SER A 25 -19.76 5.47 0.08
CA SER A 25 -21.01 4.83 0.50
C SER A 25 -21.23 3.49 -0.20
N GLU A 26 -20.62 3.32 -1.37
CA GLU A 26 -20.71 2.10 -2.16
C GLU A 26 -19.43 1.88 -2.98
N GLY A 27 -19.10 0.61 -3.18
CA GLY A 27 -18.11 0.18 -4.15
C GLY A 27 -16.92 -0.48 -3.50
N TYR A 28 -15.80 -0.51 -4.23
CA TYR A 28 -14.58 -1.15 -3.75
C TYR A 28 -13.34 -0.52 -4.36
N PHE A 29 -12.22 -0.76 -3.71
CA PHE A 29 -10.91 -0.39 -4.22
C PHE A 29 -9.90 -1.51 -3.97
N PHE A 30 -8.84 -1.48 -4.77
CA PHE A 30 -7.69 -2.37 -4.66
C PHE A 30 -6.42 -1.59 -4.97
N ARG A 31 -5.39 -1.77 -4.15
CA ARG A 31 -4.07 -1.14 -4.31
C ARG A 31 -2.99 -2.19 -4.10
N VAL A 32 -2.04 -2.21 -5.03
CA VAL A 32 -0.80 -2.98 -4.89
C VAL A 32 0.35 -2.02 -5.02
N SER A 33 1.24 -2.03 -4.04
CA SER A 33 2.44 -1.20 -4.03
C SER A 33 3.65 -2.09 -3.86
N ASN A 34 4.65 -1.91 -4.72
CA ASN A 34 5.95 -2.57 -4.62
C ASN A 34 7.03 -1.49 -4.59
N ASP A 35 7.85 -1.49 -3.54
CA ASP A 35 8.93 -0.54 -3.34
C ASP A 35 10.24 -1.30 -3.24
N LEU A 36 11.24 -0.88 -4.01
CA LEU A 36 12.59 -1.42 -4.01
C LEU A 36 13.57 -0.31 -3.62
N ALA A 37 14.29 -0.51 -2.53
CA ALA A 37 15.30 0.41 -2.05
C ALA A 37 16.71 -0.19 -2.15
N GLY A 38 17.71 0.68 -2.31
CA GLY A 38 19.13 0.34 -2.30
C GLY A 38 19.81 0.29 -3.67
N LEU A 39 19.31 1.02 -4.68
CA LEU A 39 19.92 1.14 -6.01
C LEU A 39 21.28 1.90 -6.02
N GLY A 40 21.94 2.03 -4.88
CA GLY A 40 23.19 2.77 -4.69
C GLY A 40 23.40 3.31 -3.28
N GLY A 41 22.70 2.76 -2.28
CA GLY A 41 22.70 3.25 -0.89
C GLY A 41 22.89 2.13 0.13
N ASP A 42 23.03 2.49 1.41
CA ASP A 42 23.52 1.58 2.47
C ASP A 42 22.46 0.56 2.95
N ARG A 43 21.22 0.66 2.46
CA ARG A 43 20.11 -0.18 2.89
C ARG A 43 19.32 -0.68 1.70
N GLU A 44 19.33 -1.99 1.53
CA GLU A 44 18.61 -2.69 0.48
C GLU A 44 17.40 -3.41 1.07
N TRP A 45 16.20 -3.05 0.60
CA TRP A 45 14.97 -3.72 1.01
C TRP A 45 13.94 -3.72 -0.11
N PHE A 46 13.12 -4.74 -0.11
CA PHE A 46 11.95 -4.86 -0.97
C PHE A 46 10.70 -4.91 -0.09
N ARG A 47 9.71 -4.10 -0.44
CA ARG A 47 8.40 -4.07 0.22
C ARG A 47 7.32 -4.31 -0.79
N SER A 48 6.39 -5.20 -0.46
CA SER A 48 5.15 -5.36 -1.18
C SER A 48 3.99 -5.09 -0.21
N ARG A 49 3.02 -4.31 -0.65
CA ARG A 49 1.80 -4.00 0.11
C ARG A 49 0.60 -4.23 -0.79
N LEU A 50 -0.40 -4.89 -0.24
CA LEU A 50 -1.70 -5.10 -0.86
C LEU A 50 -2.77 -4.56 0.09
N GLU A 51 -3.61 -3.67 -0.43
CA GLU A 51 -4.67 -3.01 0.31
C GLU A 51 -5.96 -3.14 -0.51
N ALA A 52 -7.05 -3.50 0.16
CA ALA A 52 -8.35 -3.64 -0.47
C ALA A 52 -9.44 -3.17 0.47
N GLY A 53 -10.49 -2.58 -0.08
CA GLY A 53 -11.64 -2.17 0.71
C GLY A 53 -12.93 -2.33 -0.07
N GLN A 54 -14.00 -2.64 0.65
CA GLN A 54 -15.35 -2.72 0.13
C GLN A 54 -16.31 -1.97 1.05
N TYR A 55 -17.20 -1.19 0.44
CA TYR A 55 -18.23 -0.41 1.10
C TYR A 55 -19.57 -0.81 0.51
N LYS A 56 -20.54 -1.08 1.37
CA LYS A 56 -21.90 -1.40 0.96
C LYS A 56 -22.92 -0.74 1.88
N PRO A 57 -23.98 -0.14 1.33
CA PRO A 57 -25.12 0.28 2.12
C PRO A 57 -25.84 -0.95 2.69
N LEU A 58 -26.14 -0.93 3.99
CA LEU A 58 -26.82 -2.02 4.69
C LEU A 58 -28.30 -1.68 4.88
N TRP A 59 -28.61 -0.75 5.79
CA TRP A 59 -29.98 -0.30 6.07
C TRP A 59 -30.01 1.19 6.39
N PHE A 60 -31.00 1.91 5.88
CA PHE A 60 -31.12 3.36 6.03
C PHE A 60 -29.81 4.07 5.64
N GLU A 61 -29.22 4.84 6.55
CA GLU A 61 -27.96 5.58 6.37
C GLU A 61 -26.73 4.79 6.85
N TRP A 62 -26.87 3.50 7.18
CA TRP A 62 -25.75 2.67 7.63
C TRP A 62 -24.95 2.12 6.46
N ILE A 63 -23.66 2.46 6.42
CA ILE A 63 -22.69 1.94 5.46
C ILE A 63 -21.79 0.94 6.20
N GLY A 64 -21.84 -0.32 5.77
CA GLY A 64 -20.90 -1.33 6.19
C GLY A 64 -19.61 -1.21 5.39
N SER A 65 -18.46 -1.30 6.07
CA SER A 65 -17.15 -1.28 5.43
C SER A 65 -16.30 -2.47 5.88
N LEU A 66 -15.53 -3.00 4.93
CA LEU A 66 -14.50 -3.98 5.19
C LEU A 66 -13.24 -3.51 4.47
N VAL A 67 -12.19 -3.23 5.24
CA VAL A 67 -10.89 -2.80 4.71
C VAL A 67 -9.82 -3.69 5.29
N GLY A 68 -8.92 -4.16 4.42
CA GLY A 68 -7.78 -4.98 4.79
C GLY A 68 -6.50 -4.48 4.13
N GLU A 69 -5.41 -4.54 4.87
CA GLU A 69 -4.05 -4.29 4.38
C GLU A 69 -3.17 -5.47 4.80
N VAL A 70 -2.36 -5.95 3.86
CA VAL A 70 -1.26 -6.86 4.14
C VAL A 70 0.02 -6.31 3.53
N GLY A 71 1.11 -6.41 4.27
CA GLY A 71 2.41 -5.92 3.86
C GLY A 71 3.50 -6.93 4.19
N TYR A 72 4.45 -7.08 3.27
CA TYR A 72 5.64 -7.88 3.47
C TYR A 72 6.86 -7.03 3.11
N ILE A 73 7.87 -7.03 3.99
CA ILE A 73 9.15 -6.38 3.75
C ILE A 73 10.26 -7.39 3.96
N SER A 74 11.15 -7.48 2.99
CA SER A 74 12.38 -8.27 3.06
C SER A 74 13.57 -7.35 2.91
N ALA A 75 14.57 -7.49 3.77
CA ALA A 75 15.90 -6.98 3.47
C ALA A 75 16.46 -7.76 2.28
N LEU A 76 17.06 -7.05 1.32
CA LEU A 76 17.71 -7.64 0.15
C LEU A 76 19.23 -7.69 0.27
N GLY A 77 19.79 -7.04 1.30
CA GLY A 77 21.20 -7.11 1.64
C GLY A 77 21.39 -7.82 2.98
N GLY A 78 22.17 -8.90 2.96
CA GLY A 78 22.65 -9.54 4.18
C GLY A 78 23.90 -8.84 4.67
N GLN A 79 23.80 -8.10 5.77
CA GLN A 79 24.85 -8.09 6.78
C GLN A 79 24.20 -8.24 8.15
N GLN A 80 24.50 -9.37 8.79
CA GLN A 80 24.63 -9.43 10.23
C GLN A 80 25.68 -8.42 10.69
#